data_AF-A0A9P8MSM3-F1
#
_entry.id   AF-A0A9P8MSM3-F1
#
_cell.length_a   1.000
_cell.length_b   1.000
_cell.length_c   1.000
_cell.angle_alpha   90.00
_cell.angle_beta   90.00
_cell.angle_gamma   90.00
#
_symmetry.space_group_name_H-M   'P 1'
#
loop_
_entity.id
_entity.type
_entity.pdbx_description
1 polymer ?
#
loop_
_entity_poly.entity_id
_entity_poly.type
_entity_poly.pdbx_seq_one_letter_code
_entity_poly.pdbx_strand_id
1 'polypeptide(L)'
;MPFTIDRERECQPYKELYHKLHNLEHHVEVLPRAKSLLLSFFSEALHSERSRSSILSLDCFSATALNGFVQEELDAVTRKWRKYLSGRKAGQPRTLFQSAADARRWLVRMAPVKLVDGAWLGHIHKITTPFADRRITRAAWQVLSEELGDGDLVKNHVHLYAQLLQQIGAPVGEPGSVDFIRHLGMDDPQVWRAALAQLLISLFPHEFLPEILGFNLHFEMLTFETLVAMKELREVGYDAYYFTLHVTIDNASTGHTAMASYIVTDYLRSVEVRKGHAAAYQAWKRVQAGFMLSESSSNIRAATDCPLVAEVLAIFQKKVDTSNRIHDNCPQREAVGV
;
A
#
# COMPACT_ATOMS: atom_id res chain seq x y z
N MET A 1 -29.69 0.98 -9.42
CA MET A 1 -29.51 2.21 -10.20
C MET A 1 -29.20 3.43 -9.33
N PRO A 2 -29.83 3.67 -8.14
CA PRO A 2 -29.44 4.77 -7.25
C PRO A 2 -28.08 4.56 -6.54
N PHE A 3 -27.83 3.33 -6.07
CA PHE A 3 -26.63 2.98 -5.30
C PHE A 3 -25.29 3.14 -6.06
N THR A 4 -25.29 2.92 -7.38
CA THR A 4 -24.08 3.03 -8.22
C THR A 4 -23.68 4.48 -8.49
N ILE A 5 -24.65 5.40 -8.58
CA ILE A 5 -24.38 6.83 -8.80
C ILE A 5 -23.72 7.45 -7.56
N ASP A 6 -24.14 7.02 -6.36
CA ASP A 6 -23.58 7.52 -5.11
C ASP A 6 -22.13 7.08 -4.90
N ARG A 7 -21.84 5.81 -5.18
CA ARG A 7 -20.47 5.25 -5.09
C ARG A 7 -19.50 5.85 -6.09
N GLU A 8 -19.93 6.08 -7.34
CA GLU A 8 -19.08 6.72 -8.34
C GLU A 8 -18.72 8.16 -7.93
N ARG A 9 -19.67 8.88 -7.35
CA ARG A 9 -19.44 10.23 -6.80
C ARG A 9 -18.44 10.21 -5.64
N GLU A 10 -18.49 9.21 -4.77
CA GLU A 10 -17.52 9.02 -3.69
C GLU A 10 -16.11 8.67 -4.21
N CYS A 11 -16.01 7.96 -5.33
CA CYS A 11 -14.72 7.61 -5.95
C CYS A 11 -14.04 8.80 -6.63
N GLN A 12 -14.82 9.75 -7.16
CA GLN A 12 -14.33 10.82 -8.04
C GLN A 12 -13.12 11.60 -7.47
N PRO A 13 -13.11 12.05 -6.20
CA PRO A 13 -11.94 12.75 -5.65
C PRO A 13 -10.68 11.89 -5.59
N TYR A 14 -10.82 10.57 -5.38
CA TYR A 14 -9.70 9.63 -5.34
C TYR A 14 -9.18 9.33 -6.74
N LYS A 15 -10.09 9.09 -7.69
CA LYS A 15 -9.79 8.91 -9.12
C LYS A 15 -9.02 10.08 -9.71
N GLU A 16 -9.46 11.30 -9.44
CA GLU A 16 -8.76 12.51 -9.89
C GLU A 16 -7.35 12.62 -9.32
N LEU A 17 -7.19 12.36 -8.02
CA LEU A 17 -5.86 12.39 -7.41
C LEU A 17 -4.97 11.27 -7.94
N TYR A 18 -5.50 10.07 -8.17
CA TYR A 18 -4.77 8.93 -8.73
C TYR A 18 -4.20 9.27 -10.12
N HIS A 19 -5.02 9.88 -10.99
CA HIS A 19 -4.58 10.34 -12.30
C HIS A 19 -3.48 11.40 -12.18
N LYS A 20 -3.65 12.40 -11.31
CA LYS A 20 -2.65 13.46 -11.12
C LYS A 20 -1.33 12.94 -10.55
N LEU A 21 -1.37 11.96 -9.64
CA LEU A 21 -0.17 11.32 -9.09
C LEU A 21 0.60 10.50 -10.13
N HIS A 22 -0.09 9.90 -11.10
CA HIS A 22 0.57 9.23 -12.24
C HIS A 22 1.22 10.20 -13.23
N ASN A 23 0.76 11.45 -13.27
CA ASN A 23 1.23 12.50 -14.17
C ASN A 23 1.84 13.67 -13.36
N LEU A 24 2.60 13.34 -12.31
CA LEU A 24 3.05 14.29 -11.30
C LEU A 24 3.91 15.43 -11.87
N GLU A 25 4.65 15.17 -12.95
CA GLU A 25 5.45 16.16 -13.67
C GLU A 25 4.60 17.30 -14.26
N HIS A 26 3.33 17.06 -14.52
CA HIS A 26 2.35 18.05 -14.98
C HIS A 26 1.46 18.60 -13.86
N HIS A 27 1.53 17.99 -12.66
CA HIS A 27 0.62 18.24 -11.54
C HIS A 27 1.37 18.44 -10.22
N VAL A 28 2.53 19.08 -10.23
CA VAL A 28 3.37 19.28 -9.04
C VAL A 28 2.64 19.99 -7.89
N GLU A 29 1.59 20.77 -8.20
CA GLU A 29 0.74 21.46 -7.23
C GLU A 29 -0.03 20.52 -6.31
N VAL A 30 -0.14 19.22 -6.64
CA VAL A 30 -0.85 18.26 -5.78
C VAL A 30 -0.02 17.79 -4.59
N LEU A 31 1.30 18.03 -4.58
CA LEU A 31 2.20 17.52 -3.53
C LEU A 31 1.79 17.94 -2.10
N PRO A 32 1.42 19.21 -1.81
CA PRO A 32 0.96 19.57 -0.48
C PRO A 32 -0.30 18.80 -0.06
N ARG A 33 -1.28 18.66 -0.96
CA ARG A 33 -2.51 17.89 -0.71
C ARG A 33 -2.21 16.41 -0.52
N ALA A 34 -1.31 15.85 -1.32
CA ALA A 34 -0.85 14.46 -1.22
C ALA A 34 -0.24 14.18 0.17
N LYS A 35 0.61 15.07 0.66
CA LYS A 35 1.20 14.98 2.01
C LYS A 35 0.15 15.03 3.11
N SER A 36 -0.79 15.98 3.04
CA SER A 36 -1.88 16.09 4.03
C SER A 36 -2.76 14.84 4.04
N LEU A 37 -3.07 14.28 2.88
CA LEU A 37 -3.86 13.05 2.77
C LEU A 37 -3.11 11.84 3.33
N LEU A 38 -1.80 11.70 3.04
CA LEU A 38 -0.98 10.64 3.61
C LEU A 38 -0.96 10.69 5.15
N LEU A 39 -0.83 11.89 5.73
CA LEU A 39 -0.90 12.08 7.17
C LEU A 39 -2.27 11.71 7.76
N SER A 40 -3.37 12.04 7.06
CA SER A 40 -4.70 11.62 7.49
C SER A 40 -4.85 10.10 7.43
N PHE A 41 -4.27 9.45 6.42
CA PHE A 41 -4.26 8.00 6.28
C PHE A 41 -3.52 7.31 7.44
N PHE A 42 -2.34 7.80 7.84
CA PHE A 42 -1.66 7.29 9.03
C PHE A 42 -2.50 7.46 10.30
N SER A 43 -3.08 8.64 10.49
CA SER A 43 -3.93 8.91 11.64
C SER A 43 -5.10 7.93 11.68
N GLU A 44 -5.84 7.79 10.59
CA GLU A 44 -6.98 6.87 10.52
C GLU A 44 -6.57 5.42 10.75
N ALA A 45 -5.47 4.96 10.14
CA ALA A 45 -4.95 3.60 10.33
C ALA A 45 -4.66 3.30 11.82
N LEU A 46 -3.96 4.20 12.50
CA LEU A 46 -3.62 4.06 13.92
C LEU A 46 -4.86 4.09 14.84
N HIS A 47 -5.90 4.86 14.50
CA HIS A 47 -7.14 4.91 15.30
C HIS A 47 -8.11 3.76 15.01
N SER A 48 -8.04 3.20 13.80
CA SER A 48 -8.88 2.06 13.39
C SER A 48 -8.47 0.75 14.04
N GLU A 49 -7.28 0.71 14.64
CA GLU A 49 -6.72 -0.48 15.24
C GLU A 49 -7.45 -0.88 16.52
N ARG A 50 -8.00 -2.09 16.53
CA ARG A 50 -8.82 -2.62 17.63
C ARG A 50 -8.27 -3.92 18.21
N SER A 51 -7.22 -4.49 17.60
CA SER A 51 -6.67 -5.78 18.00
C SER A 51 -5.58 -5.64 19.04
N ARG A 52 -5.58 -6.57 19.99
CA ARG A 52 -4.48 -6.76 20.95
C ARG A 52 -3.28 -7.50 20.34
N SER A 53 -3.42 -8.02 19.12
CA SER A 53 -2.40 -8.81 18.42
C SER A 53 -1.79 -8.09 17.22
N SER A 54 -2.01 -6.79 17.05
CA SER A 54 -1.38 -6.03 15.96
C SER A 54 0.09 -5.76 16.25
N ILE A 55 0.82 -5.29 15.22
CA ILE A 55 2.22 -4.87 15.38
C ILE A 55 2.40 -3.84 16.48
N LEU A 56 1.36 -3.04 16.79
CA LEU A 56 1.37 -2.03 17.85
C LEU A 56 1.60 -2.62 19.25
N SER A 57 1.28 -3.90 19.46
CA SER A 57 1.54 -4.63 20.72
C SER A 57 3.02 -4.80 21.02
N LEU A 58 3.89 -4.69 20.01
CA LEU A 58 5.34 -4.68 20.17
C LEU A 58 5.80 -3.30 20.63
N ASP A 59 5.75 -3.03 21.93
CA ASP A 59 6.06 -1.70 22.47
C ASP A 59 7.46 -1.20 22.10
N CYS A 60 8.45 -2.07 22.28
CA CYS A 60 9.85 -1.83 21.96
C CYS A 60 10.31 -2.75 20.84
N PHE A 61 11.19 -2.26 20.00
CA PHE A 61 11.79 -3.06 18.95
C PHE A 61 12.71 -4.14 19.52
N SER A 62 12.53 -5.36 19.03
CA SER A 62 13.50 -6.45 19.12
C SER A 62 13.40 -7.26 17.83
N ALA A 63 14.54 -7.60 17.23
CA ALA A 63 14.55 -8.43 16.02
C ALA A 63 13.86 -9.79 16.26
N THR A 64 14.02 -10.37 17.46
CA THR A 64 13.36 -11.63 17.83
C THR A 64 11.85 -11.46 17.92
N ALA A 65 11.37 -10.37 18.53
CA ALA A 65 9.95 -10.11 18.67
C ALA A 65 9.28 -9.82 17.32
N LEU A 66 9.95 -9.04 16.46
CA LEU A 66 9.48 -8.77 15.09
C LEU A 66 9.38 -10.06 14.26
N ASN A 67 10.42 -10.89 14.29
CA ASN A 67 10.41 -12.16 13.55
C ASN A 67 9.34 -13.13 14.10
N GLY A 68 9.14 -13.16 15.43
CA GLY A 68 8.07 -13.92 16.06
C GLY A 68 6.69 -13.47 15.56
N PHE A 69 6.44 -12.16 15.55
CA PHE A 69 5.20 -11.57 15.02
C PHE A 69 4.96 -11.92 13.54
N VAL A 70 5.96 -11.75 12.68
CA VAL A 70 5.88 -12.10 11.25
C VAL A 70 5.53 -13.58 11.06
N GLN A 71 6.13 -14.47 11.87
CA GLN A 71 5.84 -15.90 11.84
C GLN A 71 4.42 -16.21 12.32
N GLU A 72 3.94 -15.53 13.37
CA GLU A 72 2.58 -15.70 13.88
C GLU A 72 1.51 -15.29 12.86
N GLU A 73 1.74 -14.21 12.11
CA GLU A 73 0.87 -13.77 11.00
C GLU A 73 0.84 -14.82 9.88
N LEU A 74 1.99 -15.33 9.46
CA LEU A 74 2.08 -16.41 8.47
C LEU A 74 1.36 -17.68 8.96
N ASP A 75 1.53 -18.04 10.23
CA ASP A 75 0.86 -19.19 10.83
C ASP A 75 -0.66 -18.99 10.87
N ALA A 76 -1.13 -17.77 11.13
CA ALA A 76 -2.55 -17.43 11.12
C ALA A 76 -3.16 -17.58 9.72
N VAL A 77 -2.48 -17.09 8.68
CA VAL A 77 -2.87 -17.26 7.28
C VAL A 77 -2.86 -18.75 6.90
N THR A 78 -1.83 -19.48 7.30
CA THR A 78 -1.71 -20.92 7.05
C THR A 78 -2.82 -21.73 7.72
N ARG A 79 -3.21 -21.38 8.96
CA ARG A 79 -4.36 -22.01 9.64
C ARG A 79 -5.68 -21.74 8.89
N LYS A 80 -5.92 -20.49 8.45
CA LYS A 80 -7.09 -20.13 7.63
C LYS A 80 -7.10 -20.93 6.32
N TRP A 81 -5.95 -21.02 5.65
CA TRP A 81 -5.78 -21.78 4.41
C TRP A 81 -6.06 -23.28 4.59
N ARG A 82 -5.50 -23.92 5.62
CA ARG A 82 -5.77 -25.34 5.92
C ARG A 82 -7.25 -25.58 6.20
N LYS A 83 -7.89 -24.70 6.98
CA LYS A 83 -9.34 -24.79 7.25
C LYS A 83 -10.16 -24.69 5.97
N TYR A 84 -9.82 -23.73 5.11
CA TYR A 84 -10.46 -23.56 3.81
C TYR A 84 -10.29 -24.81 2.93
N LEU A 85 -9.08 -25.36 2.79
CA LEU A 85 -8.84 -26.58 2.02
C LEU A 85 -9.62 -27.79 2.54
N SER A 86 -9.66 -27.99 3.86
CA SER A 86 -10.46 -29.05 4.48
C SER A 86 -11.96 -28.88 4.19
N GLY A 87 -12.47 -27.64 4.25
CA GLY A 87 -13.83 -27.30 3.87
C GLY A 87 -14.13 -27.63 2.41
N ARG A 88 -13.24 -27.23 1.49
CA ARG A 88 -13.37 -27.55 0.05
C ARG A 88 -13.36 -29.06 -0.20
N LYS A 89 -12.51 -29.82 0.51
CA LYS A 89 -12.48 -31.29 0.43
C LYS A 89 -13.79 -31.93 0.93
N ALA A 90 -14.44 -31.30 1.91
CA ALA A 90 -15.75 -31.72 2.42
C ALA A 90 -16.95 -31.24 1.58
N GLY A 91 -16.72 -30.64 0.41
CA GLY A 91 -17.77 -30.20 -0.51
C GLY A 91 -18.28 -28.77 -0.27
N GLN A 92 -17.62 -27.96 0.57
CA GLN A 92 -17.98 -26.54 0.67
C GLN A 92 -17.69 -25.79 -0.64
N PRO A 93 -18.53 -24.80 -1.00
CA PRO A 93 -18.36 -24.05 -2.24
C PRO A 93 -17.13 -23.13 -2.19
N ARG A 94 -16.82 -22.55 -3.35
CA ARG A 94 -15.91 -21.40 -3.46
C ARG A 94 -16.39 -20.25 -2.57
N THR A 95 -15.46 -19.48 -2.01
CA THR A 95 -15.75 -18.36 -1.10
C THR A 95 -15.49 -17.00 -1.73
N LEU A 96 -14.65 -16.91 -2.77
CA LEU A 96 -14.32 -15.65 -3.42
C LEU A 96 -15.05 -15.49 -4.76
N PHE A 97 -15.07 -16.55 -5.59
CA PHE A 97 -15.68 -16.51 -6.93
C PHE A 97 -16.73 -17.60 -7.11
N GLN A 98 -18.01 -17.24 -7.23
CA GLN A 98 -19.05 -18.23 -7.54
C GLN A 98 -19.01 -18.64 -9.02
N SER A 99 -18.67 -17.70 -9.90
CA SER A 99 -18.55 -17.90 -11.35
C SER A 99 -17.36 -17.14 -11.96
N ALA A 100 -17.02 -17.45 -13.22
CA ALA A 100 -16.04 -16.70 -14.01
C ALA A 100 -16.45 -15.22 -14.15
N ALA A 101 -17.75 -14.93 -14.31
CA ALA A 101 -18.24 -13.57 -14.37
C ALA A 101 -18.01 -12.79 -13.06
N ASP A 102 -18.09 -13.45 -11.90
CA ASP A 102 -17.81 -12.82 -10.61
C ASP A 102 -16.31 -12.53 -10.45
N ALA A 103 -15.47 -13.49 -10.84
CA ALA A 103 -14.02 -13.31 -10.86
C ALA A 103 -13.61 -12.15 -11.78
N ARG A 104 -14.21 -12.05 -12.98
CA ARG A 104 -13.96 -10.94 -13.91
C ARG A 104 -14.31 -9.59 -13.30
N ARG A 105 -15.48 -9.48 -12.65
CA ARG A 105 -15.88 -8.23 -11.98
C ARG A 105 -14.95 -7.89 -10.82
N TRP A 106 -14.54 -8.88 -10.03
CA TRP A 106 -13.59 -8.66 -8.94
C TRP A 106 -12.22 -8.21 -9.46
N LEU A 107 -11.69 -8.83 -10.52
CA LEU A 107 -10.42 -8.44 -11.14
C LEU A 107 -10.47 -7.00 -11.69
N VAL A 108 -11.53 -6.63 -12.42
CA VAL A 108 -11.70 -5.24 -12.89
C VAL A 108 -11.76 -4.28 -11.71
N ARG A 109 -12.56 -4.59 -10.68
CA ARG A 109 -12.69 -3.75 -9.49
C ARG A 109 -11.36 -3.53 -8.77
N MET A 110 -10.49 -4.54 -8.73
CA MET A 110 -9.18 -4.50 -8.06
C MET A 110 -8.07 -3.87 -8.91
N ALA A 111 -8.31 -3.54 -10.17
CA ALA A 111 -7.29 -2.97 -11.05
C ALA A 111 -6.58 -1.72 -10.50
N PRO A 112 -7.26 -0.74 -9.84
CA PRO A 112 -6.58 0.45 -9.32
C PRO A 112 -5.44 0.14 -8.35
N VAL A 113 -5.63 -0.85 -7.48
CA VAL A 113 -4.65 -1.24 -6.46
C VAL A 113 -3.61 -2.23 -7.00
N LYS A 114 -3.96 -3.01 -8.03
CA LYS A 114 -3.09 -4.02 -8.63
C LYS A 114 -2.17 -3.49 -9.71
N LEU A 115 -2.55 -2.39 -10.36
CA LEU A 115 -1.74 -1.75 -11.40
C LEU A 115 -0.80 -0.65 -10.86
N VAL A 116 -0.68 -0.54 -9.54
CA VAL A 116 0.31 0.32 -8.85
C VAL A 116 1.29 -0.51 -8.01
N ASP A 117 1.42 -1.81 -8.32
CA ASP A 117 2.32 -2.71 -7.61
C ASP A 117 3.76 -2.18 -7.62
N GLY A 118 4.43 -2.27 -6.48
CA GLY A 118 5.74 -1.67 -6.21
C GLY A 118 5.74 -0.15 -5.95
N ALA A 119 4.67 0.60 -6.21
CA ALA A 119 4.71 2.07 -6.15
C ALA A 119 5.03 2.64 -4.75
N TRP A 120 4.78 1.87 -3.68
CA TRP A 120 5.14 2.25 -2.31
C TRP A 120 6.67 2.34 -2.07
N LEU A 121 7.47 1.86 -3.01
CA LEU A 121 8.92 2.03 -3.05
C LEU A 121 9.40 2.91 -4.20
N GLY A 122 8.52 3.42 -5.07
CA GLY A 122 8.89 4.07 -6.34
C GLY A 122 9.79 5.31 -6.24
N HIS A 123 9.98 5.84 -5.04
CA HIS A 123 10.88 6.97 -4.77
C HIS A 123 12.00 6.67 -3.77
N ILE A 124 12.24 5.39 -3.48
CA ILE A 124 13.33 4.92 -2.63
C ILE A 124 14.69 5.03 -3.35
N HIS A 125 15.77 5.11 -2.58
CA HIS A 125 17.15 5.03 -3.08
C HIS A 125 17.56 6.08 -4.15
N LYS A 126 16.96 7.27 -4.12
CA LYS A 126 17.33 8.38 -5.01
C LYS A 126 18.76 8.90 -4.76
N ILE A 127 19.28 9.70 -5.68
CA ILE A 127 20.57 10.40 -5.52
C ILE A 127 20.62 11.26 -4.25
N THR A 128 19.47 11.80 -3.83
CA THR A 128 19.33 12.61 -2.62
C THR A 128 19.37 11.79 -1.33
N THR A 129 19.31 10.46 -1.39
CA THR A 129 19.26 9.61 -0.18
C THR A 129 20.53 9.77 0.65
N PRO A 130 20.41 10.08 1.97
CA PRO A 130 21.56 10.21 2.86
C PRO A 130 22.47 8.99 2.81
N PHE A 131 23.78 9.21 2.78
CA PHE A 131 24.78 8.12 2.66
C PHE A 131 24.58 7.02 3.70
N ALA A 132 24.29 7.40 4.95
CA ALA A 132 24.07 6.47 6.07
C ALA A 132 22.88 5.52 5.84
N ASP A 133 21.88 5.91 5.05
CA ASP A 133 20.69 5.12 4.78
C ASP A 133 20.75 4.42 3.41
N ARG A 134 21.82 4.61 2.62
CA ARG A 134 21.95 4.01 1.27
C ARG A 134 21.95 2.50 1.28
N ARG A 135 22.58 1.85 2.28
CA ARG A 135 22.57 0.38 2.40
C ARG A 135 21.15 -0.15 2.62
N ILE A 136 20.38 0.49 3.50
CA ILE A 136 19.00 0.15 3.82
C ILE A 136 18.10 0.37 2.60
N THR A 137 18.14 1.57 2.02
CA THR A 137 17.30 1.93 0.87
C THR A 137 17.65 1.14 -0.39
N ARG A 138 18.90 0.72 -0.57
CA ARG A 138 19.28 -0.20 -1.67
C ARG A 138 18.62 -1.56 -1.51
N ALA A 139 18.55 -2.09 -0.29
CA ALA A 139 17.87 -3.36 -0.03
C ALA A 139 16.36 -3.23 -0.26
N ALA A 140 15.74 -2.11 0.13
CA ALA A 140 14.35 -1.83 -0.24
C ALA A 140 14.17 -1.65 -1.76
N TRP A 141 15.11 -1.02 -2.46
CA TRP A 141 15.10 -0.91 -3.91
C TRP A 141 15.17 -2.28 -4.61
N GLN A 142 15.85 -3.26 -4.03
CA GLN A 142 15.88 -4.63 -4.57
C GLN A 142 14.47 -5.24 -4.62
N VAL A 143 13.66 -5.03 -3.58
CA VAL A 143 12.24 -5.44 -3.57
C VAL A 143 11.50 -4.77 -4.72
N LEU A 144 11.61 -3.44 -4.85
CA LEU A 144 11.02 -2.70 -5.99
C LEU A 144 11.45 -3.26 -7.35
N SER A 145 12.73 -3.59 -7.51
CA SER A 145 13.26 -4.14 -8.76
C SER A 145 12.57 -5.46 -9.10
N GLU A 146 12.39 -6.34 -8.12
CA GLU A 146 11.71 -7.62 -8.27
C GLU A 146 10.23 -7.45 -8.61
N GLU A 147 9.52 -6.51 -7.97
CA GLU A 147 8.13 -6.13 -8.31
C GLU A 147 8.00 -5.67 -9.78
N LEU A 148 9.02 -4.96 -10.26
CA LEU A 148 9.11 -4.49 -11.65
C LEU A 148 9.64 -5.57 -12.61
N GLY A 149 9.92 -6.77 -12.12
CA GLY A 149 10.34 -7.94 -12.90
C GLY A 149 11.85 -8.03 -13.14
N ASP A 150 12.70 -7.25 -12.45
CA ASP A 150 14.16 -7.22 -12.62
C ASP A 150 14.60 -6.99 -14.09
N GLY A 151 13.83 -6.19 -14.83
CA GLY A 151 14.05 -5.93 -16.25
C GLY A 151 13.51 -7.01 -17.19
N ASP A 152 12.87 -8.05 -16.66
CA ASP A 152 12.13 -9.06 -17.42
C ASP A 152 10.62 -8.76 -17.40
N LEU A 153 10.08 -8.33 -18.54
CA LEU A 153 8.68 -7.92 -18.67
C LEU A 153 7.70 -9.05 -18.32
N VAL A 154 8.05 -10.32 -18.52
CA VAL A 154 7.16 -11.44 -18.18
C VAL A 154 7.07 -11.70 -16.67
N LYS A 155 7.90 -11.02 -15.88
CA LYS A 155 7.87 -11.03 -14.42
C LYS A 155 7.34 -9.73 -13.83
N ASN A 156 7.15 -8.68 -14.63
CA ASN A 156 6.64 -7.41 -14.13
C ASN A 156 5.19 -7.57 -13.63
N HIS A 157 4.94 -7.27 -12.35
CA HIS A 157 3.66 -7.56 -11.70
C HIS A 157 2.49 -6.79 -12.34
N VAL A 158 2.69 -5.49 -12.60
CA VAL A 158 1.69 -4.64 -13.25
C VAL A 158 1.37 -5.15 -14.66
N HIS A 159 2.39 -5.53 -15.42
CA HIS A 159 2.23 -6.09 -16.77
C HIS A 159 1.44 -7.42 -16.75
N LEU A 160 1.80 -8.33 -15.85
CA LEU A 160 1.09 -9.61 -15.68
C LEU A 160 -0.40 -9.39 -15.33
N TYR A 161 -0.70 -8.42 -14.48
CA TYR A 161 -2.08 -8.11 -14.14
C TYR A 161 -2.85 -7.50 -15.32
N ALA A 162 -2.23 -6.59 -16.08
CA ALA A 162 -2.82 -6.02 -17.29
C ALA A 162 -3.09 -7.10 -18.36
N GLN A 163 -2.15 -8.05 -18.54
CA GLN A 163 -2.34 -9.19 -19.44
C GLN A 163 -3.50 -10.09 -18.99
N LEU A 164 -3.63 -10.37 -17.69
CA LEU A 164 -4.77 -11.12 -17.15
C LEU A 164 -6.10 -10.44 -17.50
N LEU A 165 -6.20 -9.13 -17.31
CA LEU A 165 -7.40 -8.35 -17.67
C LEU A 165 -7.72 -8.42 -19.18
N GLN A 166 -6.70 -8.39 -20.04
CA GLN A 166 -6.89 -8.58 -21.48
C GLN A 166 -7.41 -9.98 -21.81
N GLN A 167 -6.81 -11.03 -21.23
CA GLN A 167 -7.15 -12.43 -21.50
C GLN A 167 -8.60 -12.79 -21.09
N ILE A 168 -9.11 -12.20 -20.00
CA ILE A 168 -10.50 -12.40 -19.56
C ILE A 168 -11.50 -11.50 -20.30
N GLY A 169 -11.06 -10.80 -21.36
CA GLY A 169 -11.88 -9.90 -22.16
C GLY A 169 -12.37 -8.66 -21.40
N ALA A 170 -11.57 -8.16 -20.45
CA ALA A 170 -11.87 -6.98 -19.64
C ALA A 170 -10.69 -5.98 -19.61
N PRO A 171 -10.16 -5.55 -20.77
CA PRO A 171 -9.05 -4.61 -20.79
C PRO A 171 -9.45 -3.30 -20.13
N VAL A 172 -8.51 -2.70 -19.42
CA VAL A 172 -8.63 -1.38 -18.79
C VAL A 172 -7.63 -0.43 -19.46
N GLY A 173 -7.86 0.89 -19.35
CA GLY A 173 -6.91 1.87 -19.87
C GLY A 173 -5.57 1.82 -19.14
N GLU A 174 -4.55 2.47 -19.68
CA GLU A 174 -3.28 2.66 -18.96
C GLU A 174 -3.53 3.37 -17.62
N PRO A 175 -2.92 2.96 -16.49
CA PRO A 175 -3.23 3.49 -15.16
C PRO A 175 -3.23 5.01 -15.06
N GLY A 176 -2.28 5.67 -15.72
CA GLY A 176 -2.19 7.14 -15.75
C GLY A 176 -3.20 7.85 -16.65
N SER A 177 -4.04 7.13 -17.39
CA SER A 177 -4.95 7.71 -18.40
C SER A 177 -6.30 8.15 -17.84
N VAL A 178 -6.96 9.07 -18.55
CA VAL A 178 -8.35 9.47 -18.27
C VAL A 178 -9.32 8.29 -18.48
N ASP A 179 -9.03 7.42 -19.45
CA ASP A 179 -9.86 6.25 -19.75
C ASP A 179 -9.86 5.24 -18.59
N PHE A 180 -8.73 5.09 -17.88
CA PHE A 180 -8.63 4.24 -16.70
C PHE A 180 -9.54 4.70 -15.57
N ILE A 181 -9.48 5.98 -15.20
CA ILE A 181 -10.30 6.51 -14.10
C ILE A 181 -11.80 6.55 -14.46
N ARG A 182 -12.15 6.58 -15.74
CA ARG A 182 -13.54 6.51 -16.23
C ARG A 182 -14.04 5.09 -16.47
N HIS A 183 -13.20 4.07 -16.24
CA HIS A 183 -13.58 2.69 -16.50
C HIS A 183 -14.76 2.24 -15.62
N LEU A 184 -15.76 1.61 -16.23
CA LEU A 184 -16.95 1.13 -15.54
C LEU A 184 -16.62 -0.10 -14.68
N GLY A 185 -17.17 -0.17 -13.47
CA GLY A 185 -16.95 -1.30 -12.54
C GLY A 185 -15.75 -1.12 -11.61
N MET A 186 -15.11 0.05 -11.62
CA MET A 186 -14.14 0.50 -10.61
C MET A 186 -14.78 1.56 -9.69
N ASP A 187 -15.89 1.22 -9.05
CA ASP A 187 -16.74 2.10 -8.23
C ASP A 187 -16.63 1.78 -6.72
N ASP A 188 -15.46 1.31 -6.27
CA ASP A 188 -15.18 0.98 -4.88
C ASP A 188 -14.21 2.00 -4.25
N PRO A 189 -14.70 2.95 -3.42
CA PRO A 189 -13.84 3.99 -2.83
C PRO A 189 -12.71 3.42 -1.97
N GLN A 190 -12.90 2.26 -1.35
CA GLN A 190 -11.86 1.64 -0.52
C GLN A 190 -10.70 1.13 -1.38
N VAL A 191 -10.99 0.58 -2.56
CA VAL A 191 -9.95 0.14 -3.50
C VAL A 191 -9.15 1.34 -4.01
N TRP A 192 -9.83 2.43 -4.38
CA TRP A 192 -9.13 3.66 -4.79
C TRP A 192 -8.29 4.25 -3.67
N ARG A 193 -8.80 4.23 -2.44
CA ARG A 193 -8.05 4.68 -1.27
C ARG A 193 -6.81 3.83 -1.02
N ALA A 194 -6.91 2.51 -1.12
CA ALA A 194 -5.78 1.60 -0.99
C ALA A 194 -4.72 1.83 -2.09
N ALA A 195 -5.15 2.05 -3.33
CA ALA A 195 -4.26 2.40 -4.43
C ALA A 195 -3.53 3.74 -4.20
N LEU A 196 -4.25 4.75 -3.70
CA LEU A 196 -3.64 6.02 -3.31
C LEU A 196 -2.64 5.86 -2.16
N ALA A 197 -2.91 5.01 -1.17
CA ALA A 197 -1.97 4.79 -0.07
C ALA A 197 -0.59 4.32 -0.60
N GLN A 198 -0.58 3.41 -1.58
CA GLN A 198 0.64 2.94 -2.24
C GLN A 198 1.35 4.04 -3.05
N LEU A 199 0.60 4.87 -3.79
CA LEU A 199 1.19 5.97 -4.55
C LEU A 199 1.74 7.09 -3.65
N LEU A 200 1.09 7.34 -2.51
CA LEU A 200 1.42 8.46 -1.62
C LEU A 200 2.61 8.19 -0.72
N ILE A 201 2.71 6.98 -0.16
CA ILE A 201 3.65 6.66 0.93
C ILE A 201 5.12 6.92 0.55
N SER A 202 5.47 6.72 -0.71
CA SER A 202 6.86 6.88 -1.18
C SER A 202 7.22 8.32 -1.56
N LEU A 203 6.25 9.23 -1.74
CA LEU A 203 6.48 10.58 -2.29
C LEU A 203 7.48 11.43 -1.50
N PHE A 204 7.57 11.25 -0.17
CA PHE A 204 8.45 12.05 0.70
C PHE A 204 9.42 11.16 1.49
N PRO A 205 10.37 10.49 0.80
CA PRO A 205 11.19 9.43 1.42
C PRO A 205 12.18 9.97 2.45
N HIS A 206 12.55 11.25 2.39
CA HIS A 206 13.42 11.87 3.41
C HIS A 206 12.70 12.10 4.73
N GLU A 207 11.38 12.28 4.67
CA GLU A 207 10.56 12.47 5.85
C GLU A 207 10.08 11.13 6.35
N PHE A 208 9.46 10.31 5.49
CA PHE A 208 8.71 9.10 5.85
C PHE A 208 9.45 7.77 5.62
N LEU A 209 10.79 7.76 5.64
CA LEU A 209 11.54 6.50 5.47
C LEU A 209 11.09 5.38 6.43
N PRO A 210 10.93 5.58 7.76
CA PRO A 210 10.46 4.50 8.63
C PRO A 210 9.09 3.97 8.22
N GLU A 211 8.14 4.85 7.90
CA GLU A 211 6.78 4.48 7.49
C GLU A 211 6.79 3.72 6.15
N ILE A 212 7.64 4.10 5.19
CA ILE A 212 7.82 3.36 3.93
C ILE A 212 8.29 1.93 4.22
N LEU A 213 9.29 1.76 5.11
CA LEU A 213 9.80 0.43 5.47
C LEU A 213 8.76 -0.42 6.20
N GLY A 214 7.94 0.21 7.05
CA GLY A 214 6.83 -0.45 7.72
C GLY A 214 5.71 -0.86 6.77
N PHE A 215 5.35 0.03 5.84
CA PHE A 215 4.36 -0.25 4.80
C PHE A 215 4.80 -1.44 3.95
N ASN A 216 6.07 -1.45 3.53
CA ASN A 216 6.69 -2.55 2.81
C ASN A 216 6.59 -3.85 3.60
N LEU A 217 6.98 -3.84 4.89
CA LEU A 217 6.94 -5.04 5.73
C LEU A 217 5.57 -5.73 5.73
N HIS A 218 4.49 -4.97 5.89
CA HIS A 218 3.15 -5.56 5.83
C HIS A 218 2.76 -5.97 4.42
N PHE A 219 3.05 -5.13 3.40
CA PHE A 219 2.61 -5.39 2.03
C PHE A 219 3.16 -6.72 1.49
N GLU A 220 4.41 -7.02 1.85
CA GLU A 220 5.08 -8.28 1.51
C GLU A 220 4.59 -9.50 2.31
N MET A 221 3.61 -9.36 3.20
CA MET A 221 3.06 -10.50 3.91
C MET A 221 2.02 -11.23 3.07
N LEU A 222 2.19 -12.54 2.92
CA LEU A 222 1.23 -13.39 2.23
C LEU A 222 -0.16 -13.31 2.86
N THR A 223 -1.17 -12.95 2.06
CA THR A 223 -2.56 -12.87 2.54
C THR A 223 -3.36 -14.14 2.26
N PHE A 224 -4.37 -14.39 3.09
CA PHE A 224 -5.34 -15.47 2.85
C PHE A 224 -6.15 -15.26 1.56
N GLU A 225 -6.47 -14.01 1.21
CA GLU A 225 -7.18 -13.69 -0.04
C GLU A 225 -6.35 -14.05 -1.26
N THR A 226 -5.04 -13.75 -1.27
CA THR A 226 -4.12 -14.15 -2.36
C THR A 226 -4.14 -15.67 -2.59
N LEU A 227 -4.08 -16.47 -1.53
CA LEU A 227 -4.13 -17.94 -1.62
C LEU A 227 -5.46 -18.45 -2.18
N VAL A 228 -6.59 -17.88 -1.72
CA VAL A 228 -7.92 -18.24 -2.22
C VAL A 228 -8.07 -17.82 -3.68
N ALA A 229 -7.67 -16.59 -4.05
CA ALA A 229 -7.73 -16.08 -5.40
C ALA A 229 -6.91 -16.96 -6.36
N MET A 230 -5.68 -17.31 -6.00
CA MET A 230 -4.82 -18.21 -6.78
C MET A 230 -5.53 -19.54 -7.09
N LYS A 231 -6.17 -20.15 -6.10
CA LYS A 231 -6.86 -21.45 -6.28
C LYS A 231 -8.15 -21.30 -7.07
N GLU A 232 -9.00 -20.36 -6.69
CA GLU A 232 -10.35 -20.25 -7.26
C GLU A 232 -10.36 -19.71 -8.69
N LEU A 233 -9.41 -18.84 -9.08
CA LEU A 233 -9.26 -18.39 -10.48
C LEU A 233 -9.08 -19.56 -11.44
N ARG A 234 -8.22 -20.52 -11.08
CA ARG A 234 -8.00 -21.74 -11.88
C ARG A 234 -9.28 -22.57 -12.00
N GLU A 235 -10.07 -22.64 -10.92
CA GLU A 235 -11.34 -23.38 -10.89
C GLU A 235 -12.46 -22.72 -11.71
N VAL A 236 -12.39 -21.40 -11.95
CA VAL A 236 -13.32 -20.70 -12.86
C VAL A 236 -12.75 -20.52 -14.27
N GLY A 237 -11.58 -21.09 -14.56
CA GLY A 237 -10.97 -21.10 -15.90
C GLY A 237 -10.17 -19.86 -16.26
N TYR A 238 -9.70 -19.08 -15.28
CA TYR A 238 -8.82 -17.93 -15.50
C TYR A 238 -7.37 -18.21 -15.07
N ASP A 239 -6.43 -17.53 -15.74
CA ASP A 239 -5.04 -17.55 -15.34
C ASP A 239 -4.88 -16.95 -13.93
N ALA A 240 -4.06 -17.60 -13.12
CA ALA A 240 -3.77 -17.23 -11.74
C ALA A 240 -2.29 -16.88 -11.55
N TYR A 241 -1.51 -16.72 -12.63
CA TYR A 241 -0.06 -16.57 -12.56
C TYR A 241 0.38 -15.36 -11.72
N TYR A 242 -0.25 -14.19 -11.89
CA TYR A 242 0.00 -13.01 -11.04
C TYR A 242 -0.09 -13.33 -9.54
N PHE A 243 -1.13 -14.04 -9.10
CA PHE A 243 -1.30 -14.43 -7.69
C PHE A 243 -0.37 -15.56 -7.27
N THR A 244 -0.02 -16.44 -8.21
CA THR A 244 0.92 -17.55 -7.97
C THR A 244 2.31 -17.02 -7.69
N LEU A 245 2.72 -15.98 -8.43
CA LEU A 245 4.02 -15.32 -8.28
C LEU A 245 4.21 -14.79 -6.84
N HIS A 246 3.25 -13.99 -6.36
CA HIS A 246 3.22 -13.48 -4.98
C HIS A 246 3.29 -14.62 -3.93
N VAL A 247 2.56 -15.72 -4.13
CA VAL A 247 2.65 -16.89 -3.21
C VAL A 247 4.06 -17.49 -3.15
N THR A 248 4.83 -17.39 -4.24
CA THR A 248 6.19 -17.95 -4.29
C THR A 248 7.25 -17.01 -3.74
N ILE A 249 7.14 -15.71 -4.01
CA ILE A 249 8.17 -14.72 -3.66
C ILE A 249 7.90 -14.01 -2.32
N ASP A 250 6.65 -13.94 -1.84
CA ASP A 250 6.26 -13.22 -0.60
C ASP A 250 6.28 -14.14 0.63
N ASN A 251 7.40 -14.83 0.86
CA ASN A 251 7.52 -15.78 1.96
C ASN A 251 8.47 -15.32 3.08
N ALA A 252 8.14 -15.69 4.32
CA ALA A 252 8.91 -15.32 5.52
C ALA A 252 10.26 -16.03 5.69
N SER A 253 10.63 -16.96 4.80
CA SER A 253 11.88 -17.70 4.88
C SER A 253 12.98 -17.03 4.06
N THR A 254 12.78 -16.90 2.75
CA THR A 254 13.76 -16.35 1.81
C THR A 254 13.16 -15.33 0.85
N GLY A 255 11.87 -15.01 1.02
CA GLY A 255 11.13 -14.11 0.16
C GLY A 255 11.12 -12.66 0.63
N HIS A 256 10.27 -11.86 0.01
CA HIS A 256 10.17 -10.42 0.27
C HIS A 256 9.79 -10.09 1.72
N THR A 257 8.96 -10.90 2.38
CA THR A 257 8.65 -10.71 3.82
C THR A 257 9.92 -10.81 4.69
N ALA A 258 10.80 -11.77 4.38
CA ALA A 258 12.08 -11.95 5.09
C ALA A 258 13.03 -10.77 4.81
N MET A 259 13.10 -10.33 3.54
CA MET A 259 13.88 -9.15 3.15
C MET A 259 13.38 -7.90 3.86
N ALA A 260 12.07 -7.66 3.88
CA ALA A 260 11.46 -6.50 4.54
C ALA A 260 11.74 -6.50 6.05
N SER A 261 11.63 -7.66 6.71
CA SER A 261 11.95 -7.81 8.14
C SER A 261 13.42 -7.51 8.43
N TYR A 262 14.33 -7.96 7.55
CA TYR A 262 15.74 -7.64 7.62
C TYR A 262 16.01 -6.14 7.44
N ILE A 263 15.37 -5.50 6.45
CA ILE A 263 15.52 -4.08 6.14
C ILE A 263 15.09 -3.22 7.34
N VAL A 264 13.93 -3.51 7.94
CA VAL A 264 13.44 -2.84 9.15
C VAL A 264 14.43 -3.02 10.31
N THR A 265 14.94 -4.24 10.51
CA THR A 265 15.91 -4.54 11.57
C THR A 265 17.22 -3.78 11.38
N ASP A 266 17.77 -3.76 10.16
CA ASP A 266 19.01 -3.06 9.84
C ASP A 266 18.85 -1.54 9.99
N TYR A 267 17.70 -1.00 9.58
CA TYR A 267 17.35 0.40 9.76
C TYR A 267 17.33 0.81 11.23
N LEU A 268 16.59 0.08 12.07
CA LEU A 268 16.44 0.44 13.48
C LEU A 268 17.75 0.32 14.25
N ARG A 269 18.56 -0.72 13.98
CA ARG A 269 19.92 -0.84 14.53
C ARG A 269 20.83 0.30 14.07
N SER A 270 20.76 0.68 12.79
CA SER A 270 21.53 1.79 12.25
C SER A 270 21.14 3.12 12.92
N VAL A 271 19.84 3.36 13.16
CA VAL A 271 19.36 4.53 13.89
C VAL A 271 19.84 4.51 15.34
N GLU A 272 19.75 3.37 16.02
CA GLU A 272 20.19 3.23 17.41
C GLU A 272 21.69 3.54 17.57
N VAL A 273 22.54 2.97 16.70
CA VAL A 273 23.98 3.22 16.71
C VAL A 273 24.31 4.70 16.46
N ARG A 274 23.59 5.37 15.55
CA ARG A 274 23.90 6.75 15.14
C ARG A 274 23.27 7.82 16.03
N LYS A 275 22.08 7.56 16.57
CA LYS A 275 21.20 8.56 17.21
C LYS A 275 20.70 8.14 18.59
N GLY A 276 21.09 6.96 19.07
CA GLY A 276 20.74 6.44 20.38
C GLY A 276 19.35 5.79 20.46
N HIS A 277 19.10 5.16 21.60
CA HIS A 277 17.90 4.35 21.87
C HIS A 277 16.59 5.14 21.71
N ALA A 278 16.53 6.40 22.17
CA ALA A 278 15.33 7.22 22.05
C ALA A 278 14.93 7.47 20.59
N ALA A 279 15.91 7.71 19.70
CA ALA A 279 15.65 7.89 18.27
C ALA A 279 15.21 6.59 17.60
N ALA A 280 15.79 5.46 17.99
CA ALA A 280 15.37 4.15 17.50
C ALA A 280 13.95 3.78 17.92
N TYR A 281 13.57 4.11 19.17
CA TYR A 281 12.19 3.96 19.64
C TYR A 281 11.20 4.78 18.82
N GLN A 282 11.50 6.05 18.55
CA GLN A 282 10.64 6.90 17.70
C GLN A 282 10.57 6.37 16.27
N ALA A 283 11.69 5.93 15.70
CA ALA A 283 11.71 5.29 14.39
C ALA A 283 10.86 4.01 14.36
N TRP A 284 10.88 3.21 15.42
CA TRP A 284 10.04 2.02 15.54
C TRP A 284 8.54 2.34 15.53
N LYS A 285 8.10 3.36 16.27
CA LYS A 285 6.69 3.80 16.24
C LYS A 285 6.25 4.25 14.84
N ARG A 286 7.17 4.83 14.07
CA ARG A 286 6.90 5.23 12.69
C ARG A 286 6.88 4.04 11.72
N VAL A 287 7.74 3.05 11.90
CA VAL A 287 7.62 1.75 11.19
C VAL A 287 6.25 1.12 11.45
N GLN A 288 5.82 1.09 12.70
CA GLN A 288 4.49 0.59 13.06
C GLN A 288 3.36 1.37 12.37
N ALA A 289 3.43 2.71 12.30
CA ALA A 289 2.44 3.52 11.58
C ALA A 289 2.36 3.19 10.08
N GLY A 290 3.51 2.96 9.44
CA GLY A 290 3.58 2.48 8.05
C GLY A 290 2.94 1.11 7.85
N PHE A 291 3.24 0.17 8.75
CA PHE A 291 2.65 -1.16 8.75
C PHE A 291 1.13 -1.09 8.86
N MET A 292 0.61 -0.32 9.82
CA MET A 292 -0.83 -0.15 10.03
C MET A 292 -1.53 0.48 8.82
N LEU A 293 -0.88 1.40 8.12
CA LEU A 293 -1.44 1.98 6.90
C LEU A 293 -1.65 0.91 5.82
N SER A 294 -0.67 0.04 5.62
CA SER A 294 -0.78 -1.06 4.66
C SER A 294 -1.86 -2.07 5.09
N GLU A 295 -1.88 -2.45 6.37
CA GLU A 295 -2.86 -3.40 6.94
C GLU A 295 -4.30 -2.92 6.83
N SER A 296 -4.56 -1.67 7.22
CA SER A 296 -5.90 -1.06 7.12
C SER A 296 -6.36 -0.92 5.67
N SER A 297 -5.42 -0.68 4.73
CA SER A 297 -5.72 -0.54 3.30
C SER A 297 -6.03 -1.89 2.63
N SER A 298 -5.44 -2.99 3.12
CA SER A 298 -5.70 -4.35 2.61
C SER A 298 -7.03 -4.93 3.09
N ASN A 299 -7.59 -4.45 4.21
CA ASN A 299 -8.87 -4.89 4.75
C ASN A 299 -10.08 -4.21 4.07
N ILE A 300 -10.23 -4.40 2.76
CA ILE A 300 -11.31 -3.83 1.90
C ILE A 300 -12.73 -4.34 2.29
N ARG A 301 -12.83 -5.22 3.28
CA ARG A 301 -14.12 -5.69 3.83
C ARG A 301 -14.54 -4.99 5.12
N ALA A 302 -13.65 -4.22 5.77
CA ALA A 302 -13.86 -3.74 7.15
C ALA A 302 -14.19 -2.24 7.28
N ALA A 303 -13.96 -1.42 6.24
CA ALA A 303 -14.07 0.04 6.34
C ALA A 303 -15.42 0.59 5.83
N THR A 304 -16.55 -0.02 6.19
CA THR A 304 -17.84 0.67 6.08
C THR A 304 -17.98 1.59 7.28
N ASP A 305 -18.03 2.89 6.99
CA ASP A 305 -18.40 4.04 7.84
C ASP A 305 -17.24 4.97 8.21
N CYS A 306 -16.88 5.87 7.28
CA CYS A 306 -16.34 7.17 7.69
C CYS A 306 -16.66 8.28 6.66
N PRO A 307 -17.83 8.93 6.76
CA PRO A 307 -18.17 10.14 5.99
C PRO A 307 -17.21 11.32 6.27
N LEU A 308 -16.36 11.22 7.31
CA LEU A 308 -15.48 12.28 7.76
C LEU A 308 -14.29 12.55 6.84
N VAL A 309 -13.94 11.70 5.88
CA VAL A 309 -12.73 11.94 5.06
C VAL A 309 -12.88 13.19 4.19
N ALA A 310 -14.06 13.41 3.59
CA ALA A 310 -14.33 14.62 2.81
C ALA A 310 -14.36 15.88 3.71
N GLU A 311 -14.93 15.77 4.91
CA GLU A 311 -14.95 16.87 5.88
C GLU A 311 -13.55 17.16 6.45
N VAL A 312 -12.76 16.14 6.75
CA VAL A 312 -11.39 16.26 7.25
C VAL A 312 -10.48 16.84 6.16
N LEU A 313 -10.62 16.41 4.91
CA LEU A 313 -9.95 17.04 3.76
C LEU A 313 -10.35 18.51 3.61
N ALA A 314 -11.64 18.85 3.76
CA ALA A 314 -12.10 20.23 3.72
C ALA A 314 -11.60 21.08 4.91
N ILE A 315 -11.49 20.49 6.10
CA ILE A 315 -10.95 21.15 7.31
C ILE A 315 -9.45 21.41 7.15
N PHE A 316 -8.68 20.43 6.67
CA PHE A 316 -7.25 20.60 6.43
C PHE A 316 -6.99 21.59 5.29
N GLN A 317 -7.77 21.56 4.21
CA GLN A 317 -7.69 22.55 3.14
C GLN A 317 -7.93 23.97 3.67
N LYS A 318 -8.99 24.16 4.48
CA LYS A 318 -9.26 25.44 5.15
C LYS A 318 -8.13 25.89 6.08
N LYS A 319 -7.48 24.96 6.81
CA LYS A 319 -6.35 25.30 7.68
C LYS A 319 -5.10 25.69 6.89
N VAL A 320 -4.82 25.04 5.77
CA VAL A 320 -3.71 25.40 4.87
C VAL A 320 -3.94 26.79 4.26
N ASP A 321 -5.16 27.07 3.77
CA ASP A 321 -5.52 28.37 3.20
C ASP A 321 -5.43 29.50 4.25
N THR A 322 -5.77 29.20 5.50
CA THR A 322 -5.67 30.15 6.62
C THR A 322 -4.21 30.38 7.02
N SER A 323 -3.38 29.33 7.05
CA SER A 323 -1.95 29.42 7.39
C SER A 323 -1.16 30.20 6.34
N ASN A 324 -1.47 30.02 5.05
CA ASN A 324 -0.83 30.78 3.97
C ASN A 324 -1.12 32.29 4.09
N ARG A 325 -2.33 32.68 4.53
CA ARG A 325 -2.71 34.09 4.75
C ARG A 325 -2.09 34.73 5.98
N ILE A 326 -1.56 33.94 6.93
CA ILE A 326 -0.89 34.46 8.13
C ILE A 326 0.59 34.82 7.82
N HIS A 327 1.19 34.21 6.79
CA HIS A 327 2.57 34.49 6.39
C HIS A 327 2.72 35.67 5.41
N ASP A 328 1.64 36.15 4.79
CA ASP A 328 1.69 37.32 3.88
C ASP A 328 1.92 38.67 4.59
N ASN A 329 1.85 38.71 5.93
CA ASN A 329 2.02 39.93 6.74
C ASN A 329 3.21 39.88 7.71
N CYS A 330 4.17 38.97 7.54
CA CYS A 330 5.36 38.93 8.40
C CYS A 330 6.59 39.51 7.66
N PRO A 331 7.00 40.76 7.93
CA PRO A 331 8.21 41.31 7.34
C PRO A 331 9.43 40.86 8.16
N GLN A 332 10.08 39.77 7.77
CA GLN A 332 11.48 39.56 8.13
C GLN A 332 12.35 39.72 6.88
N ARG A 333 12.83 40.96 6.70
CA ARG A 333 14.08 41.22 5.99
C ARG A 333 15.21 40.88 6.95
N GLU A 334 15.96 39.81 6.68
CA GLU A 334 17.31 39.70 7.19
C GLU A 334 18.29 40.01 6.05
N ALA A 335 19.10 41.03 6.30
CA ALA A 335 20.11 41.55 5.42
C ALA A 335 21.26 40.55 5.29
N VAL A 336 21.62 40.25 4.04
CA VAL A 336 22.91 39.62 3.72
C VAL A 336 23.97 40.71 3.80
N GLY A 337 24.82 40.64 4.82
CA GLY A 337 26.05 41.42 4.94
C GLY A 337 27.26 40.54 4.66
N VAL A 338 27.90 40.83 3.53
CA VAL A 338 29.27 40.50 3.04
C VAL A 338 29.89 39.18 3.45
#